data_AF-A0A257RJI5-F1
#
_entry.id   AF-A0A257RJI5-F1
#
_cell.length_a   1.000
_cell.length_b   1.000
_cell.length_c   1.000
_cell.angle_alpha   90.00
_cell.angle_beta   90.00
_cell.angle_gamma   90.00
#
_symmetry.space_group_name_H-M   'P 1'
#
loop_
_entity.id
_entity.type
_entity.pdbx_description
1 polymer ?
#
loop_
_entity_poly.entity_id
_entity_poly.type
_entity_poly.pdbx_seq_one_letter_code
_entity_poly.pdbx_strand_id
1 'polypeptide(L)'
;EQCDLLQLDSPVLSTAEFDAMRRTMGVNACVVDCTFPVAAGEAGLRAAIERIRREAEEGVRAGRTHVILTDEAFNETHAPIPMILATGAVHTHLVRQSLRTFTSLNVRAAECMDVHYFAVLIGVGATTINAYLAQESIADRHRRGLFGTLSLKDCVGRYKKAVSKGLLKVMSKLGISVISSYRGGYNFEAIGLSRALVAEFFPGMLSRISGIGLPGIAHKLLELHATAWDSDAVTLPVGGVYRLRRQGETHAFDGGMVHMLQTAVATDSYTLYKKYADAVHSQAPVALRDLLDFRREGLTPIPVDEVESITEIRKRLLAPGISLGALSPEAHETLSIAMNRIGARSDSGEGGEDAERAKPRANGDNASSAIKQIASGRFGVNAEYLNNCREIEIKVAQGAKPGEGGQLPGFKVTGLIAKLRHATPGVMLISPPPHHDIYSIEDLAQLIYDLKQINPQASVCVKLVSRSGIGTIAAGVAKAKADAILIS
;
A
#
# COMPACT_ATOMS: atom_id res chain seq x y z
N GLU A 1 29.84 -21.15 21.88
CA GLU A 1 30.19 -20.05 20.95
C GLU A 1 29.01 -19.62 20.07
N GLN A 2 28.38 -20.48 19.26
CA GLN A 2 27.28 -20.04 18.35
C GLN A 2 26.00 -19.53 19.03
N CYS A 3 25.76 -19.86 20.30
CA CYS A 3 24.63 -19.33 21.10
C CYS A 3 25.00 -18.08 21.92
N ASP A 4 26.24 -17.60 21.82
CA ASP A 4 26.70 -16.40 22.54
C ASP A 4 26.27 -15.15 21.76
N LEU A 5 24.98 -14.82 21.89
CA LEU A 5 24.35 -13.70 21.19
C LEU A 5 23.30 -13.04 22.07
N LEU A 6 23.04 -11.77 21.78
CA LEU A 6 21.92 -11.04 22.37
C LEU A 6 20.66 -11.27 21.55
N GLN A 7 19.56 -11.61 22.21
CA GLN A 7 18.27 -11.87 21.58
C GLN A 7 17.20 -10.89 22.09
N LEU A 8 16.37 -10.41 21.15
CA LEU A 8 15.20 -9.59 21.42
C LEU A 8 13.97 -10.24 20.78
N ASP A 9 12.80 -10.09 21.39
CA ASP A 9 11.54 -10.63 20.87
C ASP A 9 10.94 -9.78 19.73
N SER A 10 11.40 -8.54 19.59
CA SER A 10 10.94 -7.61 18.56
C SER A 10 12.07 -6.65 18.19
N PRO A 11 12.18 -6.24 16.91
CA PRO A 11 13.11 -5.18 16.52
C PRO A 11 12.66 -3.80 17.03
N VAL A 12 11.44 -3.67 17.54
CA VAL A 12 10.86 -2.40 17.98
C VAL A 12 11.20 -2.16 19.43
N LEU A 13 11.95 -1.09 19.70
CA LEU A 13 12.37 -0.72 21.05
C LEU A 13 11.72 0.60 21.48
N SER A 14 11.10 0.60 22.65
CA SER A 14 10.84 1.85 23.37
C SER A 14 12.17 2.51 23.76
N THR A 15 12.17 3.82 24.01
CA THR A 15 13.38 4.55 24.40
C THR A 15 14.03 3.94 25.65
N ALA A 16 13.24 3.52 26.64
CA ALA A 16 13.76 2.87 27.85
C ALA A 16 14.44 1.51 27.56
N GLU A 17 13.86 0.70 26.67
CA GLU A 17 14.46 -0.58 26.25
C GLU A 17 15.72 -0.35 25.40
N PHE A 18 15.69 0.65 24.52
CA PHE A 18 16.86 1.05 23.72
C PHE A 18 18.01 1.51 24.63
N ASP A 19 17.74 2.36 25.63
CA ASP A 19 18.76 2.84 26.56
C ASP A 19 19.34 1.69 27.40
N ALA A 20 18.49 0.74 27.82
CA ALA A 20 18.94 -0.46 28.51
C ALA A 20 19.86 -1.30 27.61
N MET A 21 19.47 -1.53 26.35
CA MET A 21 20.29 -2.21 25.37
C MET A 21 21.62 -1.47 25.11
N ARG A 22 21.59 -0.15 24.93
CA ARG A 22 22.78 0.70 24.71
C ARG A 22 23.76 0.61 25.88
N ARG A 23 23.26 0.61 27.12
CA ARG A 23 24.07 0.44 28.34
C ARG A 23 24.76 -0.93 28.34
N THR A 24 24.04 -2.00 28.03
CA THR A 24 24.60 -3.36 27.93
C THR A 24 25.67 -3.47 26.86
N MET A 25 25.50 -2.80 25.71
CA MET A 25 26.53 -2.77 24.65
C MET A 25 27.82 -2.07 25.11
N GLY A 26 27.73 -1.09 26.01
CA GLY A 26 28.88 -0.38 26.57
C GLY A 26 29.81 0.19 25.49
N VAL A 27 31.10 -0.10 25.61
CA VAL A 27 32.11 0.33 24.63
C VAL A 27 31.98 -0.36 23.28
N ASN A 28 31.24 -1.47 23.17
CA ASN A 28 31.13 -2.22 21.92
C ASN A 28 30.22 -1.55 20.88
N ALA A 29 29.48 -0.49 21.25
CA ALA A 29 28.70 0.26 20.29
C ALA A 29 29.43 1.52 19.79
N CYS A 30 29.42 1.70 18.47
CA CYS A 30 29.74 2.96 17.79
C CYS A 30 28.45 3.73 17.50
N VAL A 31 28.41 5.01 17.82
CA VAL A 31 27.29 5.90 17.49
C VAL A 31 27.71 6.76 16.30
N VAL A 32 26.91 6.77 15.25
CA VAL A 32 27.14 7.50 14.01
C VAL A 32 26.04 8.54 13.85
N ASP A 33 26.44 9.80 13.91
CA ASP A 33 25.56 10.95 13.69
C ASP A 33 25.10 10.98 12.24
N CYS A 34 23.80 10.93 12.02
CA CYS A 34 23.16 10.95 10.71
C CYS A 34 22.59 12.34 10.37
N THR A 35 23.35 13.40 10.64
CA THR A 35 23.01 14.77 10.27
C THR A 35 24.06 15.40 9.35
N PHE A 36 23.70 16.53 8.71
CA PHE A 36 24.58 17.31 7.85
C PHE A 36 24.32 18.82 7.96
N PRO A 37 25.34 19.68 7.75
CA PRO A 37 25.16 21.13 7.83
C PRO A 37 24.19 21.65 6.76
N VAL A 38 23.20 22.44 7.18
CA VAL A 38 22.23 23.11 6.27
C VAL A 38 22.95 24.00 5.26
N ALA A 39 23.98 24.73 5.72
CA ALA A 39 24.78 25.63 4.89
C ALA A 39 25.55 24.93 3.76
N ALA A 40 25.79 23.61 3.88
CA ALA A 40 26.44 22.83 2.84
C ALA A 40 25.49 22.41 1.69
N GLY A 41 24.19 22.70 1.82
CA GLY A 41 23.18 22.45 0.80
C GLY A 41 23.16 20.99 0.34
N GLU A 42 22.91 20.79 -0.95
CA GLU A 42 22.81 19.46 -1.55
C GLU A 42 24.11 18.65 -1.48
N ALA A 43 25.26 19.32 -1.58
CA ALA A 43 26.56 18.68 -1.45
C ALA A 43 26.79 18.13 -0.04
N GLY A 44 26.22 18.81 0.98
CA GLY A 44 26.24 18.39 2.36
C GLY A 44 25.63 17.00 2.59
N LEU A 45 24.47 16.72 1.99
CA LEU A 45 23.82 15.41 2.11
C LEU A 45 24.71 14.29 1.55
N ARG A 46 25.29 14.49 0.35
CA ARG A 46 26.19 13.50 -0.26
C ARG A 46 27.42 13.24 0.60
N ALA A 47 28.08 14.31 1.04
CA ALA A 47 29.28 14.21 1.88
C ALA A 47 28.98 13.51 3.21
N ALA A 48 27.81 13.78 3.80
CA ALA A 48 27.39 13.15 5.04
C ALA A 48 27.08 11.67 4.88
N ILE A 49 26.49 11.24 3.76
CA ILE A 49 26.29 9.81 3.46
C ILE A 49 27.64 9.07 3.37
N GLU A 50 28.63 9.66 2.71
CA GLU A 50 29.98 9.07 2.66
C GLU A 50 30.65 9.07 4.04
N ARG A 51 30.44 10.13 4.84
CA ARG A 51 30.93 10.20 6.21
C ARG A 51 30.36 9.07 7.07
N ILE A 52 29.05 8.86 7.09
CA ILE A 52 28.43 7.82 7.94
C ILE A 52 28.83 6.40 7.50
N ARG A 53 29.05 6.19 6.19
CA ARG A 53 29.59 4.92 5.67
C ARG A 53 30.99 4.65 6.23
N ARG A 54 31.87 5.65 6.16
CA ARG A 54 33.24 5.57 6.66
C ARG A 54 33.29 5.38 8.18
N GLU A 55 32.58 6.20 8.94
CA GLU A 55 32.55 6.11 10.41
C GLU A 55 32.01 4.76 10.92
N ALA A 56 30.98 4.22 10.26
CA ALA A 56 30.47 2.89 10.57
C ALA A 56 31.51 1.80 10.27
N GLU A 57 32.18 1.86 9.12
CA GLU A 57 33.26 0.94 8.75
C GLU A 57 34.43 1.01 9.74
N GLU A 58 34.93 2.21 10.05
CA GLU A 58 36.00 2.44 11.03
C GLU A 58 35.64 1.87 12.39
N GLY A 59 34.40 2.11 12.86
CA GLY A 59 33.89 1.54 14.10
C GLY A 59 33.95 0.00 14.11
N VAL A 60 33.44 -0.65 13.06
CA VAL A 60 33.44 -2.12 12.97
C VAL A 60 34.87 -2.67 12.89
N ARG A 61 35.76 -2.04 12.11
CA ARG A 61 37.18 -2.42 12.02
C ARG A 61 37.93 -2.23 13.32
N ALA A 62 37.54 -1.24 14.14
CA ALA A 62 38.06 -1.03 15.49
C ALA A 62 37.49 -2.03 16.53
N GLY A 63 36.74 -3.05 16.10
CA GLY A 63 36.21 -4.11 16.97
C GLY A 63 34.85 -3.79 17.61
N ARG A 64 34.14 -2.73 17.16
CA ARG A 64 32.79 -2.42 17.66
C ARG A 64 31.78 -3.39 17.05
N THR A 65 31.10 -4.17 17.89
CA THR A 65 30.11 -5.17 17.49
C THR A 65 28.69 -4.61 17.28
N HIS A 66 28.49 -3.32 17.54
CA HIS A 66 27.21 -2.64 17.33
C HIS A 66 27.43 -1.27 16.68
N VAL A 67 26.65 -0.96 15.65
CA VAL A 67 26.54 0.39 15.07
C VAL A 67 25.17 0.94 15.43
N ILE A 68 25.12 2.21 15.84
CA ILE A 68 23.90 2.94 16.13
C ILE A 68 23.87 4.17 15.22
N LEU A 69 22.93 4.17 14.28
CA LEU A 69 22.63 5.34 13.44
C LEU A 69 21.59 6.19 14.16
N THR A 70 21.81 7.49 14.28
CA THR A 70 20.87 8.41 14.95
C THR A 70 20.81 9.76 14.27
N ASP A 71 19.61 10.31 14.13
CA ASP A 71 19.37 11.68 13.66
C ASP A 71 19.25 12.70 14.82
N GLU A 72 19.38 12.29 16.08
CA GLU A 72 19.11 13.11 17.28
C GLU A 72 19.82 14.47 17.35
N ALA A 73 20.96 14.62 16.67
CA ALA A 73 21.72 15.87 16.66
C ALA A 73 21.13 16.94 15.73
N PHE A 74 19.99 16.67 15.06
CA PHE A 74 19.40 17.64 14.14
C PHE A 74 18.97 18.91 14.90
N ASN A 75 19.24 20.06 14.30
CA ASN A 75 18.99 21.38 14.89
C ASN A 75 18.94 22.45 13.78
N GLU A 76 18.87 23.73 14.16
CA GLU A 76 18.78 24.86 13.21
C GLU A 76 19.89 24.87 12.16
N THR A 77 21.07 24.38 12.51
CA THR A 77 22.24 24.37 11.62
C THR A 77 22.48 23.02 10.95
N HIS A 78 21.82 21.96 11.40
CA HIS A 78 22.04 20.59 10.96
C HIS A 78 20.73 19.89 10.60
N ALA A 79 20.59 19.49 9.34
CA ALA A 79 19.45 18.73 8.86
C ALA A 79 19.66 17.21 9.05
N PRO A 80 18.61 16.43 9.31
CA PRO A 80 18.71 14.98 9.44
C PRO A 80 18.83 14.31 8.06
N ILE A 81 19.74 13.36 7.89
CA ILE A 81 19.73 12.46 6.73
C ILE A 81 18.48 11.58 6.83
N PRO A 82 17.69 11.38 5.75
CA PRO A 82 16.55 10.48 5.80
C PRO A 82 16.99 9.09 6.27
N MET A 83 16.40 8.58 7.35
CA MET A 83 16.97 7.45 8.08
C MET A 83 16.87 6.13 7.31
N ILE A 84 15.89 6.01 6.39
CA ILE A 84 15.86 4.93 5.40
C ILE A 84 17.09 4.97 4.49
N LEU A 85 17.48 6.15 4.01
CA LEU A 85 18.65 6.34 3.15
C LEU A 85 19.95 6.10 3.91
N ALA A 86 20.09 6.63 5.13
CA ALA A 86 21.24 6.39 6.00
C ALA A 86 21.42 4.89 6.28
N THR A 87 20.33 4.21 6.64
CA THR A 87 20.34 2.77 6.95
C THR A 87 20.73 1.94 5.73
N GLY A 88 20.11 2.18 4.57
CA GLY A 88 20.45 1.46 3.33
C GLY A 88 21.90 1.72 2.89
N ALA A 89 22.36 2.97 3.00
CA ALA A 89 23.72 3.36 2.63
C ALA A 89 24.79 2.66 3.46
N VAL A 90 24.63 2.64 4.79
CA VAL A 90 25.55 1.97 5.71
C VAL A 90 25.42 0.45 5.59
N HIS A 91 24.21 -0.09 5.54
CA HIS A 91 24.00 -1.53 5.40
C HIS A 91 24.66 -2.08 4.14
N THR A 92 24.38 -1.46 2.98
CA THR A 92 24.94 -1.88 1.69
C THR A 92 26.45 -1.73 1.67
N HIS A 93 26.99 -0.64 2.23
CA HIS A 93 28.44 -0.43 2.33
C HIS A 93 29.12 -1.51 3.16
N LEU A 94 28.61 -1.79 4.36
CA LEU A 94 29.14 -2.84 5.22
C LEU A 94 29.02 -4.23 4.59
N VAL A 95 28.00 -4.51 3.78
CA VAL A 95 27.90 -5.77 3.02
C VAL A 95 29.00 -5.84 1.96
N ARG A 96 29.22 -4.77 1.18
CA ARG A 96 30.26 -4.72 0.15
C ARG A 96 31.68 -4.86 0.71
N GLN A 97 31.90 -4.37 1.93
CA GLN A 97 33.18 -4.51 2.64
C GLN A 97 33.31 -5.82 3.43
N SER A 98 32.33 -6.73 3.35
CA SER A 98 32.28 -7.97 4.14
C SER A 98 32.29 -7.75 5.66
N LEU A 99 31.81 -6.59 6.12
CA LEU A 99 31.78 -6.18 7.52
C LEU A 99 30.42 -6.38 8.19
N ARG A 100 29.33 -6.47 7.42
CA ARG A 100 27.95 -6.52 7.98
C ARG A 100 27.71 -7.70 8.93
N THR A 101 28.43 -8.81 8.76
CA THR A 101 28.33 -10.02 9.61
C THR A 101 28.86 -9.80 11.04
N PHE A 102 29.72 -8.80 11.26
CA PHE A 102 30.37 -8.55 12.55
C PHE A 102 29.62 -7.57 13.45
N THR A 103 28.51 -7.00 12.97
CA THR A 103 27.84 -5.93 13.71
C THR A 103 26.32 -6.02 13.64
N SER A 104 25.63 -5.56 14.67
CA SER A 104 24.21 -5.18 14.56
C SER A 104 24.08 -3.73 14.10
N LEU A 105 23.10 -3.42 13.24
CA LEU A 105 22.82 -2.04 12.81
C LEU A 105 21.54 -1.54 13.49
N ASN A 106 21.65 -0.65 14.46
CA ASN A 106 20.53 -0.16 15.26
C ASN A 106 20.20 1.27 14.84
N VAL A 107 18.91 1.60 14.77
CA VAL A 107 18.46 2.89 14.22
C VAL A 107 17.65 3.64 15.25
N ARG A 108 18.01 4.90 15.50
CA ARG A 108 17.14 5.88 16.17
C ARG A 108 16.70 6.90 15.13
N ALA A 109 15.38 7.05 14.96
CA ALA A 109 14.84 7.87 13.89
C ALA A 109 13.67 8.74 14.40
N ALA A 110 13.74 10.04 14.11
CA ALA A 110 12.72 11.01 14.42
C ALA A 110 11.48 10.85 13.53
N GLU A 111 11.70 10.69 12.22
CA GLU A 111 10.63 10.59 11.21
C GLU A 111 9.89 9.23 11.21
N CYS A 112 10.43 8.23 11.91
CA CYS A 112 9.81 6.92 12.01
C CYS A 112 8.59 6.97 12.92
N MET A 113 7.40 6.67 12.36
CA MET A 113 6.14 6.71 13.13
C MET A 113 5.25 5.50 12.88
N ASP A 114 5.04 5.11 11.63
CA ASP A 114 4.08 4.08 11.26
C ASP A 114 4.70 2.72 10.93
N VAL A 115 3.85 1.70 10.81
CA VAL A 115 4.26 0.32 10.49
C VAL A 115 5.12 0.24 9.23
N HIS A 116 4.83 1.05 8.21
CA HIS A 116 5.54 0.98 6.95
C HIS A 116 6.97 1.48 7.09
N TYR A 117 7.18 2.57 7.83
CA TYR A 117 8.51 3.10 8.08
C TYR A 117 9.41 2.07 8.79
N PHE A 118 8.88 1.38 9.81
CA PHE A 118 9.60 0.27 10.45
C PHE A 118 9.91 -0.87 9.47
N ALA A 119 8.93 -1.26 8.65
CA ALA A 119 9.11 -2.32 7.67
C ALA A 119 10.22 -1.98 6.67
N VAL A 120 10.26 -0.73 6.16
CA VAL A 120 11.29 -0.28 5.23
C VAL A 120 12.66 -0.31 5.90
N LEU A 121 12.83 0.32 7.06
CA LEU A 121 14.10 0.31 7.80
C LEU A 121 14.64 -1.10 8.03
N ILE A 122 13.80 -2.05 8.45
CA ILE A 122 14.18 -3.45 8.64
C ILE A 122 14.55 -4.09 7.31
N GLY A 123 13.71 -3.92 6.29
CA GLY A 123 13.92 -4.48 4.96
C GLY A 123 15.15 -3.92 4.23
N VAL A 124 15.67 -2.77 4.66
CA VAL A 124 16.93 -2.18 4.17
C VAL A 124 18.11 -2.34 5.15
N GLY A 125 17.97 -3.16 6.19
CA GLY A 125 19.11 -3.67 6.97
C GLY A 125 19.13 -3.39 8.47
N ALA A 126 18.16 -2.65 9.01
CA ALA A 126 18.09 -2.36 10.44
C ALA A 126 17.85 -3.63 11.28
N THR A 127 18.69 -3.84 12.29
CA THR A 127 18.54 -4.87 13.32
C THR A 127 17.45 -4.47 14.32
N THR A 128 17.54 -3.27 14.90
CA THR A 128 16.57 -2.70 15.83
C THR A 128 16.24 -1.26 15.47
N ILE A 129 15.06 -0.79 15.89
CA ILE A 129 14.55 0.55 15.61
C ILE A 129 13.94 1.14 16.88
N ASN A 130 14.34 2.37 17.19
CA ASN A 130 13.74 3.22 18.21
C ASN A 130 13.18 4.50 17.57
N ALA A 131 11.85 4.58 17.50
CA ALA A 131 11.12 5.76 17.03
C ALA A 131 10.94 6.77 18.18
N TYR A 132 12.03 7.43 18.58
CA TYR A 132 12.05 8.23 19.81
C TYR A 132 11.09 9.42 19.74
N LEU A 133 11.04 10.14 18.61
CA LEU A 133 10.17 11.31 18.48
C LEU A 133 8.67 10.94 18.41
N ALA A 134 8.34 9.76 17.87
CA ALA A 134 6.98 9.22 17.95
C ALA A 134 6.59 8.90 19.41
N GLN A 135 7.53 8.38 20.21
CA GLN A 135 7.31 8.17 21.64
C GLN A 135 7.15 9.50 22.40
N GLU A 136 7.94 10.52 22.09
CA GLU A 136 7.76 11.86 22.67
C GLU A 136 6.42 12.49 22.26
N SER A 137 5.98 12.26 21.03
CA SER A 137 4.65 12.68 20.57
C SER A 137 3.53 11.99 21.37
N ILE A 138 3.70 10.71 21.73
CA ILE A 138 2.79 10.00 22.63
C ILE A 138 2.85 10.62 24.03
N ALA A 139 4.03 10.94 24.54
CA ALA A 139 4.21 11.55 25.85
C ALA A 139 3.57 12.94 25.94
N ASP A 140 3.68 13.77 24.90
CA ASP A 140 2.98 15.06 24.82
C ASP A 140 1.46 14.90 24.88
N ARG A 141 0.91 14.00 24.06
CA ARG A 141 -0.53 13.70 24.07
C ARG A 141 -1.00 13.15 25.41
N HIS A 142 -0.16 12.37 26.09
CA HIS A 142 -0.41 11.86 27.43
C HIS A 142 -0.45 12.97 28.48
N ARG A 143 0.54 13.88 28.48
CA ARG A 143 0.59 15.07 29.36
C ARG A 143 -0.65 15.96 29.22
N ARG A 144 -1.25 15.98 28.03
CA ARG A 144 -2.51 16.70 27.73
C ARG A 144 -3.78 15.94 28.10
N GLY A 145 -3.67 14.76 28.72
CA GLY A 145 -4.82 13.96 29.18
C GLY A 145 -5.59 13.25 28.05
N LEU A 146 -5.06 13.18 26.82
CA LEU A 146 -5.79 12.64 25.66
C LEU A 146 -5.98 11.12 25.69
N PHE A 147 -5.33 10.42 26.63
CA PHE A 147 -5.44 8.97 26.80
C PHE A 147 -6.22 8.57 28.07
N GLY A 148 -6.88 9.53 28.74
CA GLY A 148 -7.64 9.27 29.96
C GLY A 148 -6.75 8.75 31.08
N THR A 149 -7.11 7.60 31.66
CA THR A 149 -6.44 7.01 32.84
C THR A 149 -5.25 6.11 32.51
N LEU A 150 -4.90 5.94 31.24
CA LEU A 150 -3.78 5.08 30.84
C LEU A 150 -2.44 5.68 31.30
N SER A 151 -1.53 4.82 31.78
CA SER A 151 -0.17 5.24 32.06
C SER A 151 0.62 5.46 30.76
N LEU A 152 1.66 6.29 30.79
CA LEU A 152 2.54 6.47 29.63
C LEU A 152 3.15 5.13 29.18
N LYS A 153 3.50 4.25 30.13
CA LYS A 153 3.99 2.90 29.85
C LYS A 153 2.98 2.09 29.04
N ASP A 154 1.69 2.15 29.39
CA ASP A 154 0.63 1.45 28.63
C ASP A 154 0.46 2.04 27.23
N CYS A 155 0.51 3.37 27.09
CA CYS A 155 0.44 4.04 25.79
C CYS A 155 1.58 3.59 24.86
N VAL A 156 2.82 3.62 25.35
CA VAL A 156 4.00 3.17 24.59
C VAL A 156 3.95 1.67 24.31
N GLY A 157 3.53 0.86 25.28
CA GLY A 157 3.34 -0.59 25.09
C GLY A 157 2.30 -0.93 24.03
N ARG A 158 1.18 -0.18 23.96
CA ARG A 158 0.16 -0.32 22.91
C ARG A 158 0.71 0.08 21.54
N TYR A 159 1.49 1.15 21.45
CA TYR A 159 2.16 1.56 20.21
C TYR A 159 3.11 0.46 19.70
N LYS A 160 4.01 -0.02 20.55
CA LYS A 160 4.94 -1.13 20.22
C LYS A 160 4.19 -2.39 19.77
N LYS A 161 3.09 -2.76 20.46
CA LYS A 161 2.24 -3.90 20.08
C LYS A 161 1.58 -3.70 18.72
N ALA A 162 1.08 -2.50 18.43
CA ALA A 162 0.48 -2.17 17.14
C ALA A 162 1.50 -2.26 16.00
N VAL A 163 2.69 -1.68 16.18
CA VAL A 163 3.79 -1.77 15.20
C VAL A 163 4.21 -3.23 15.00
N SER A 164 4.41 -3.99 16.08
CA SER A 164 4.83 -5.40 15.98
C SER A 164 3.81 -6.27 15.24
N LYS A 165 2.51 -6.12 15.52
CA LYS A 165 1.45 -6.79 14.75
C LYS A 165 1.41 -6.32 13.29
N GLY A 166 1.64 -5.03 13.07
CA GLY A 166 1.74 -4.44 11.74
C GLY A 166 2.89 -5.04 10.92
N LEU A 167 4.06 -5.25 11.52
CA LEU A 167 5.21 -5.88 10.87
C LEU A 167 4.90 -7.31 10.44
N LEU A 168 4.33 -8.12 11.33
CA LEU A 168 3.88 -9.49 10.99
C LEU A 168 2.91 -9.46 9.82
N LYS A 169 1.99 -8.49 9.82
CA LYS A 169 1.02 -8.29 8.75
C LYS A 169 1.67 -7.88 7.43
N VAL A 170 2.71 -7.04 7.43
CA VAL A 170 3.44 -6.66 6.21
C VAL A 170 4.20 -7.86 5.64
N MET A 171 4.90 -8.62 6.49
CA MET A 171 5.65 -9.81 6.09
C MET A 171 4.75 -10.90 5.50
N SER A 172 3.59 -11.14 6.10
CA SER A 172 2.64 -12.16 5.63
C SER A 172 2.08 -11.87 4.24
N LYS A 173 2.11 -10.62 3.76
CA LYS A 173 1.69 -10.25 2.39
C LYS A 173 2.54 -10.93 1.31
N LEU A 174 3.74 -11.38 1.66
CA LEU A 174 4.68 -12.09 0.79
C LEU A 174 4.85 -13.55 1.22
N GLY A 175 4.07 -14.04 2.19
CA GLY A 175 4.26 -15.37 2.77
C GLY A 175 5.51 -15.51 3.65
N ILE A 176 6.12 -14.39 4.08
CA ILE A 176 7.31 -14.42 4.94
C ILE A 176 6.89 -14.52 6.40
N SER A 177 7.35 -15.57 7.09
CA SER A 177 6.98 -15.83 8.49
C SER A 177 8.01 -15.34 9.52
N VAL A 178 9.26 -15.09 9.11
CA VAL A 178 10.36 -14.79 10.03
C VAL A 178 11.07 -13.50 9.65
N ILE A 179 11.28 -12.63 10.64
CA ILE A 179 11.83 -11.30 10.42
C ILE A 179 13.32 -11.30 10.04
N SER A 180 14.07 -12.33 10.44
CA SER A 180 15.47 -12.50 10.03
C SER A 180 15.60 -12.63 8.51
N SER A 181 14.69 -13.36 7.86
CA SER A 181 14.65 -13.48 6.39
C SER A 181 14.08 -12.25 5.69
N TYR A 182 13.24 -11.47 6.38
CA TYR A 182 12.72 -10.21 5.84
C TYR A 182 13.77 -9.08 5.85
N ARG A 183 14.62 -9.05 6.87
CA ARG A 183 15.63 -8.01 7.10
C ARG A 183 16.65 -7.97 5.97
N GLY A 184 16.91 -6.78 5.43
CA GLY A 184 17.83 -6.59 4.31
C GLY A 184 17.40 -7.30 3.01
N GLY A 185 16.16 -7.81 2.95
CA GLY A 185 15.63 -8.52 1.79
C GLY A 185 15.15 -7.61 0.66
N TYR A 186 15.15 -6.28 0.86
CA TYR A 186 14.78 -5.31 -0.18
C TYR A 186 13.42 -5.57 -0.83
N ASN A 187 12.44 -6.01 -0.02
CA ASN A 187 11.12 -6.48 -0.43
C ASN A 187 10.15 -5.37 -0.94
N PHE A 188 10.69 -4.30 -1.52
CA PHE A 188 9.96 -3.09 -1.91
C PHE A 188 10.19 -2.75 -3.38
N GLU A 189 9.31 -1.92 -3.93
CA GLU A 189 9.46 -1.32 -5.26
C GLU A 189 9.54 0.20 -5.09
N ALA A 190 10.58 0.81 -5.66
CA ALA A 190 10.73 2.26 -5.67
C ALA A 190 10.02 2.85 -6.90
N ILE A 191 9.20 3.87 -6.66
CA ILE A 191 8.56 4.67 -7.71
C ILE A 191 8.94 6.12 -7.44
N GLY A 192 9.55 6.79 -8.43
CA GLY A 192 9.92 8.20 -8.31
C GLY A 192 11.30 8.47 -7.68
N LEU A 193 12.08 7.43 -7.35
CA LEU A 193 13.49 7.56 -6.99
C LEU A 193 14.39 7.26 -8.19
N SER A 194 15.48 8.00 -8.37
CA SER A 194 16.38 7.77 -9.49
C SER A 194 16.99 6.37 -9.47
N ARG A 195 17.16 5.76 -10.65
CA ARG A 195 17.77 4.42 -10.76
C ARG A 195 19.17 4.35 -10.16
N ALA A 196 19.98 5.41 -10.34
CA ALA A 196 21.32 5.49 -9.78
C ALA A 196 21.30 5.46 -8.24
N LEU A 197 20.43 6.24 -7.62
CA LEU A 197 20.27 6.26 -6.16
C LEU A 197 19.83 4.89 -5.63
N VAL A 198 18.82 4.27 -6.25
CA VAL A 198 18.31 2.97 -5.81
C VAL A 198 19.37 1.88 -5.97
N ALA A 199 20.08 1.84 -7.10
CA ALA A 199 21.17 0.88 -7.31
C ALA A 199 22.33 1.07 -6.32
N GLU A 200 22.62 2.32 -5.93
CA GLU A 200 23.71 2.62 -5.02
C GLU A 200 23.42 2.19 -3.58
N PHE A 201 22.22 2.53 -3.06
CA PHE A 201 21.89 2.41 -1.64
C PHE A 201 20.93 1.26 -1.28
N PHE A 202 20.18 0.73 -2.26
CA PHE A 202 19.17 -0.32 -2.08
C PHE A 202 19.27 -1.41 -3.17
N PRO A 203 20.41 -2.12 -3.25
CA PRO A 203 20.68 -3.04 -4.34
C PRO A 203 19.62 -4.14 -4.43
N GLY A 204 19.09 -4.37 -5.63
CA GLY A 204 18.05 -5.37 -5.89
C GLY A 204 16.62 -4.82 -5.87
N MET A 205 16.37 -3.62 -5.32
CA MET A 205 15.08 -2.95 -5.49
C MET A 205 14.88 -2.45 -6.92
N LEU A 206 13.66 -2.60 -7.43
CA LEU A 206 13.30 -2.08 -8.75
C LEU A 206 12.92 -0.59 -8.67
N SER A 207 13.37 0.18 -9.67
CA SER A 207 12.90 1.54 -9.96
C SER A 207 12.69 1.72 -11.46
N ARG A 208 11.50 1.36 -11.94
CA ARG A 208 11.20 1.37 -13.39
C ARG A 208 11.06 2.79 -13.94
N ILE A 209 10.46 3.67 -13.13
CA ILE A 209 10.31 5.09 -13.43
C ILE A 209 11.28 5.83 -12.53
N SER A 210 12.42 6.21 -13.12
CA SER A 210 13.42 7.03 -12.47
C SER A 210 12.81 8.37 -12.08
N GLY A 211 13.21 8.92 -10.93
CA GLY A 211 12.78 10.25 -10.49
C GLY A 211 13.89 10.97 -9.74
N ILE A 212 13.59 11.50 -8.56
CA ILE A 212 14.51 12.35 -7.81
C ILE A 212 15.77 11.59 -7.36
N GLY A 213 16.91 12.25 -7.46
CA GLY A 213 18.18 11.80 -6.87
C GLY A 213 18.48 12.52 -5.56
N LEU A 214 19.72 12.40 -5.08
CA LEU A 214 20.18 13.11 -3.88
C LEU A 214 19.95 14.64 -3.93
N PRO A 215 20.18 15.34 -5.06
CA PRO A 215 19.86 16.77 -5.18
C PRO A 215 18.42 17.10 -4.81
N GLY A 216 17.45 16.42 -5.45
CA GLY A 216 16.02 16.67 -5.20
C GLY A 216 15.57 16.27 -3.80
N ILE A 217 16.18 15.23 -3.21
CA ILE A 217 15.94 14.84 -1.81
C ILE A 217 16.45 15.94 -0.86
N ALA A 218 17.70 16.38 -1.06
CA ALA A 218 18.30 17.42 -0.23
C ALA A 218 17.51 18.73 -0.32
N HIS A 219 17.12 19.15 -1.52
CA HIS A 219 16.31 20.34 -1.72
C HIS A 219 14.99 20.29 -0.93
N LYS A 220 14.20 19.22 -1.10
CA LYS A 220 12.92 19.05 -0.37
C LYS A 220 13.11 18.96 1.13
N LEU A 221 14.15 18.28 1.58
CA LEU A 221 14.47 18.16 3.00
C LEU A 221 14.83 19.53 3.60
N LEU A 222 15.62 20.34 2.89
CA LEU A 222 16.01 21.67 3.34
C LEU A 222 14.85 22.67 3.33
N GLU A 223 13.88 22.54 2.41
CA GLU A 223 12.63 23.30 2.44
C GLU A 223 11.79 22.97 3.69
N LEU A 224 11.64 21.67 4.00
CA LEU A 224 10.95 21.21 5.20
C LEU A 224 11.69 21.63 6.48
N HIS A 225 13.02 21.58 6.45
CA HIS A 225 13.87 22.09 7.52
C HIS A 225 13.58 23.57 7.72
N ALA A 226 13.81 24.43 6.73
CA ALA A 226 13.56 25.87 6.85
C ALA A 226 12.16 26.20 7.42
N THR A 227 11.12 25.47 7.00
CA THR A 227 9.76 25.62 7.53
C THR A 227 9.66 25.28 9.03
N ALA A 228 10.36 24.26 9.51
CA ALA A 228 10.32 23.82 10.91
C ALA A 228 11.10 24.76 11.87
N TRP A 229 12.05 25.55 11.37
CA TRP A 229 12.77 26.58 12.13
C TRP A 229 12.24 28.00 11.90
N ASP A 230 11.17 28.15 11.12
CA ASP A 230 10.43 29.41 11.02
C ASP A 230 9.72 29.69 12.36
N SER A 231 9.76 30.95 12.81
CA SER A 231 9.09 31.41 14.04
C SER A 231 7.59 31.16 14.07
N ASP A 232 6.95 31.03 12.90
CA ASP A 232 5.52 30.77 12.78
C ASP A 232 5.13 29.28 12.93
N ALA A 233 6.11 28.38 13.08
CA ALA A 233 5.91 26.92 13.18
C ALA A 233 5.42 26.44 14.57
N VAL A 234 4.39 27.09 15.13
CA VAL A 234 3.87 26.79 16.48
C VAL A 234 3.08 25.48 16.52
N THR A 235 2.39 25.13 15.44
CA THR A 235 1.58 23.91 15.34
C THR A 235 1.76 23.23 13.99
N LEU A 236 1.71 21.89 13.97
CA LEU A 236 1.70 21.14 12.72
C LEU A 236 0.47 21.52 11.87
N PRO A 237 0.61 21.61 10.54
CA PRO A 237 -0.53 21.73 9.64
C PRO A 237 -1.51 20.58 9.82
N VAL A 238 -2.79 20.82 9.54
CA VAL A 238 -3.85 19.80 9.67
C VAL A 238 -3.58 18.57 8.78
N GLY A 239 -3.00 18.79 7.60
CA GLY A 239 -2.78 17.77 6.58
C GLY A 239 -4.06 17.34 5.87
N GLY A 240 -3.91 16.85 4.64
CA GLY A 240 -5.00 16.33 3.79
C GLY A 240 -4.70 14.96 3.18
N VAL A 241 -3.56 14.33 3.47
CA VAL A 241 -3.11 13.08 2.85
C VAL A 241 -4.17 11.97 2.89
N TYR A 242 -4.77 11.71 4.06
CA TYR A 242 -5.76 10.64 4.22
C TYR A 242 -7.19 11.03 3.85
N ARG A 243 -7.48 12.34 3.77
CA ARG A 243 -8.81 12.86 3.49
C ARG A 243 -8.71 14.29 3.01
N LEU A 244 -9.40 14.58 1.90
CA LEU A 244 -9.51 15.92 1.33
C LEU A 244 -9.77 16.99 2.40
N ARG A 245 -8.95 18.04 2.37
CA ARG A 245 -9.12 19.30 3.09
C ARG A 245 -8.91 20.44 2.11
N ARG A 246 -9.55 21.58 2.37
CA ARG A 246 -9.51 22.75 1.49
C ARG A 246 -8.10 23.32 1.28
N GLN A 247 -7.22 23.19 2.28
CA GLN A 247 -5.84 23.69 2.26
C GLN A 247 -4.84 22.53 2.42
N GLY A 248 -5.11 21.37 1.79
CA GLY A 248 -4.26 20.19 1.87
C GLY A 248 -3.76 19.74 0.50
N GLU A 249 -3.32 18.49 0.44
CA GLU A 249 -2.89 17.83 -0.78
C GLU A 249 -4.02 17.76 -1.80
N THR A 250 -3.66 17.72 -3.09
CA THR A 250 -4.61 17.51 -4.19
C THR A 250 -5.15 16.09 -4.16
N HIS A 251 -6.48 15.92 -4.27
CA HIS A 251 -7.14 14.63 -4.41
C HIS A 251 -7.84 14.53 -5.76
N ALA A 252 -7.79 13.35 -6.38
CA ALA A 252 -8.53 13.08 -7.62
C ALA A 252 -10.05 13.26 -7.46
N PHE A 253 -10.57 13.06 -6.25
CA PHE A 253 -11.97 13.28 -5.90
C PHE A 253 -12.11 14.52 -5.01
N ASP A 254 -12.37 15.66 -5.63
CA ASP A 254 -12.73 16.92 -4.96
C ASP A 254 -14.25 17.05 -4.77
N GLY A 255 -14.67 17.75 -3.70
CA GLY A 255 -16.09 17.96 -3.40
C GLY A 255 -16.86 18.72 -4.49
N GLY A 256 -16.25 19.73 -5.11
CA GLY A 256 -16.87 20.50 -6.19
C GLY A 256 -17.08 19.65 -7.45
N MET A 257 -16.08 18.82 -7.80
CA MET A 257 -16.19 17.91 -8.94
C MET A 257 -17.17 16.77 -8.70
N VAL A 258 -17.21 16.20 -7.50
CA VAL A 258 -18.20 15.19 -7.12
C VAL A 258 -19.62 15.76 -7.25
N HIS A 259 -19.86 16.98 -6.75
CA HIS A 259 -21.14 17.64 -6.89
C HIS A 259 -21.51 17.86 -8.37
N MET A 260 -20.56 18.34 -9.19
CA MET A 260 -20.78 18.55 -10.62
C MET A 260 -21.15 17.26 -11.36
N LEU A 261 -20.44 16.16 -11.07
CA LEU A 261 -20.76 14.85 -11.65
C LEU A 261 -22.15 14.38 -11.22
N GLN A 262 -22.49 14.51 -9.93
CA GLN A 262 -23.81 14.14 -9.40
C GLN A 262 -24.93 14.94 -10.07
N THR A 263 -24.78 16.25 -10.21
CA THR A 263 -25.75 17.08 -10.92
C THR A 263 -25.86 16.72 -12.39
N ALA A 264 -24.73 16.46 -13.07
CA ALA A 264 -24.72 16.08 -14.47
C ALA A 264 -25.53 14.79 -14.72
N VAL A 265 -25.32 13.75 -13.91
CA VAL A 265 -26.05 12.49 -14.06
C VAL A 265 -27.50 12.55 -13.56
N ALA A 266 -27.79 13.38 -12.55
CA ALA A 266 -29.16 13.54 -12.04
C ALA A 266 -30.08 14.32 -12.99
N THR A 267 -29.50 15.27 -13.74
CA THR A 267 -30.22 16.12 -14.71
C THR A 267 -30.08 15.64 -16.15
N ASP A 268 -29.39 14.52 -16.39
CA ASP A 268 -29.05 13.99 -17.71
C ASP A 268 -28.42 15.04 -18.66
N SER A 269 -27.47 15.81 -18.13
CA SER A 269 -26.82 16.91 -18.85
C SER A 269 -25.40 16.55 -19.28
N TYR A 270 -25.23 16.18 -20.54
CA TYR A 270 -23.90 15.93 -21.11
C TYR A 270 -23.01 17.20 -21.10
N THR A 271 -23.59 18.39 -21.22
CA THR A 271 -22.84 19.65 -21.11
C THR A 271 -22.25 19.83 -19.71
N LEU A 272 -22.99 19.50 -18.64
CA LEU A 272 -22.43 19.51 -17.28
C LEU A 272 -21.38 18.42 -17.09
N TYR A 273 -21.57 17.25 -17.70
CA TYR A 273 -20.55 16.19 -17.68
C TYR A 273 -19.24 16.62 -18.35
N LYS A 274 -19.30 17.34 -19.50
CA LYS A 274 -18.10 17.89 -20.14
C LYS A 274 -17.38 18.89 -19.23
N LYS A 275 -18.10 19.78 -18.56
CA LYS A 275 -17.50 20.69 -17.57
C LYS A 275 -16.81 19.92 -16.44
N TYR A 276 -17.40 18.82 -15.98
CA TYR A 276 -16.76 17.94 -15.00
C TYR A 276 -15.48 17.32 -15.56
N ALA A 277 -15.50 16.78 -16.78
CA ALA A 277 -14.34 16.18 -17.42
C ALA A 277 -13.21 17.21 -17.64
N ASP A 278 -13.53 18.42 -18.07
CA ASP A 278 -12.56 19.51 -18.25
C ASP A 278 -11.95 19.94 -16.91
N ALA A 279 -12.75 19.99 -15.83
CA ALA A 279 -12.27 20.26 -14.48
C ALA A 279 -11.35 19.15 -13.98
N VAL A 280 -11.62 17.88 -14.31
CA VAL A 280 -10.74 16.75 -14.01
C VAL A 280 -9.42 16.88 -14.76
N HIS A 281 -9.44 17.18 -16.05
CA HIS A 281 -8.23 17.33 -16.86
C HIS A 281 -7.37 18.56 -16.49
N SER A 282 -7.98 19.60 -15.93
CA SER A 282 -7.27 20.83 -15.56
C SER A 282 -6.61 20.78 -14.18
N GLN A 283 -6.74 19.68 -13.44
CA GLN A 283 -6.07 19.51 -12.15
C GLN A 283 -4.55 19.36 -12.29
N ALA A 284 -3.84 19.66 -11.20
CA ALA A 284 -2.45 19.26 -11.08
C ALA A 284 -2.31 17.73 -11.21
N PRO A 285 -1.23 17.21 -11.83
CA PRO A 285 -1.01 15.77 -11.97
C PRO A 285 -1.07 15.02 -10.64
N VAL A 286 -1.91 13.99 -10.56
CA VAL A 286 -2.08 13.10 -9.39
C VAL A 286 -1.77 11.63 -9.72
N ALA A 287 -1.69 11.28 -11.00
CA ALA A 287 -1.35 9.97 -11.50
C ALA A 287 -0.40 10.06 -12.71
N LEU A 288 0.33 8.97 -13.00
CA LEU A 288 1.29 8.93 -14.12
C LEU A 288 0.67 9.24 -15.48
N ARG A 289 -0.61 8.87 -15.68
CA ARG A 289 -1.34 9.15 -16.93
C ARG A 289 -1.54 10.65 -17.17
N ASP A 290 -1.49 11.47 -16.13
CA ASP A 290 -1.66 12.92 -16.23
C ASP A 290 -0.41 13.60 -16.79
N LEU A 291 0.70 12.85 -16.91
CA LEU A 291 1.94 13.28 -17.57
C LEU A 291 2.01 12.87 -19.04
N LEU A 292 0.94 12.28 -19.58
CA LEU A 292 0.85 11.82 -20.96
C LEU A 292 -0.14 12.68 -21.74
N ASP A 293 0.13 12.87 -23.03
CA ASP A 293 -0.79 13.54 -23.95
C ASP A 293 -0.85 12.81 -25.31
N PHE A 294 -1.92 13.03 -26.06
CA PHE A 294 -2.14 12.49 -27.38
C PHE A 294 -1.48 13.37 -28.43
N ARG A 295 -0.56 12.81 -29.23
CA ARG A 295 -0.05 13.51 -30.41
C ARG A 295 -1.08 13.50 -31.53
N ARG A 296 -1.48 14.69 -31.96
CA ARG A 296 -2.51 14.90 -33.01
C ARG A 296 -1.94 15.36 -34.36
N GLU A 297 -0.64 15.65 -34.41
CA GLU A 297 0.04 16.08 -35.63
C GLU A 297 -0.09 15.04 -36.75
N GLY A 298 -0.50 15.49 -37.94
CA GLY A 298 -0.68 14.62 -39.10
C GLY A 298 -1.93 13.74 -39.08
N LEU A 299 -2.80 13.85 -38.07
CA LEU A 299 -4.10 13.18 -38.03
C LEU A 299 -5.19 14.09 -38.59
N THR A 300 -5.99 13.59 -39.52
CA THR A 300 -7.21 14.26 -39.99
C THR A 300 -8.35 13.90 -39.03
N PRO A 301 -8.98 14.87 -38.34
CA PRO A 301 -10.16 14.59 -37.52
C PRO A 301 -11.28 14.01 -38.38
N ILE A 302 -11.94 12.96 -37.87
CA ILE A 302 -13.14 12.40 -38.49
C ILE A 302 -14.40 13.00 -37.85
N PRO A 303 -15.53 13.03 -38.57
CA PRO A 303 -16.84 13.27 -37.98
C PRO A 303 -17.13 12.30 -36.83
N VAL A 304 -17.77 12.79 -35.76
CA VAL A 304 -18.12 11.94 -34.60
C VAL A 304 -19.08 10.80 -35.01
N ASP A 305 -19.88 11.01 -36.05
CA ASP A 305 -20.81 10.00 -36.56
C ASP A 305 -20.11 8.78 -37.20
N GLU A 306 -18.82 8.91 -37.54
CA GLU A 306 -17.99 7.79 -38.02
C GLU A 306 -17.37 6.97 -36.87
N VAL A 307 -17.46 7.47 -35.63
CA VAL A 307 -16.93 6.79 -34.44
C VAL A 307 -17.85 5.63 -34.06
N GLU A 308 -17.25 4.56 -33.52
CA GLU A 308 -17.98 3.44 -32.93
C GLU A 308 -19.10 3.92 -31.99
N SER A 309 -20.29 3.34 -32.12
CA SER A 309 -21.46 3.79 -31.37
C SER A 309 -21.28 3.65 -29.86
N ILE A 310 -21.98 4.49 -29.09
CA ILE A 310 -22.03 4.41 -27.62
C ILE A 310 -22.46 3.02 -27.16
N THR A 311 -23.37 2.36 -27.89
CA THR A 311 -23.86 1.02 -27.59
C THR A 311 -22.74 -0.02 -27.60
N GLU A 312 -21.78 0.08 -28.51
CA GLU A 312 -20.64 -0.85 -28.55
C GLU A 312 -19.54 -0.46 -27.56
N ILE A 313 -19.24 0.84 -27.43
CA ILE A 313 -18.22 1.32 -26.48
C ILE A 313 -18.59 0.93 -25.04
N ARG A 314 -19.84 1.15 -24.62
CA ARG A 314 -20.27 0.91 -23.24
C ARG A 314 -20.25 -0.57 -22.85
N LYS A 315 -20.31 -1.50 -23.80
CA LYS A 315 -20.17 -2.96 -23.52
C LYS A 315 -18.79 -3.31 -22.97
N ARG A 316 -17.79 -2.47 -23.21
CA ARG A 316 -16.42 -2.61 -22.68
C ARG A 316 -16.31 -2.11 -21.23
N LEU A 317 -17.29 -1.34 -20.75
CA LEU A 317 -17.33 -0.86 -19.38
C LEU A 317 -17.85 -1.96 -18.44
N LEU A 318 -17.33 -1.96 -17.22
CA LEU A 318 -17.72 -2.89 -16.16
C LEU A 318 -17.92 -2.15 -14.84
N ALA A 319 -18.97 -2.51 -14.12
CA ALA A 319 -19.12 -2.13 -12.72
C ALA A 319 -18.31 -3.14 -11.89
N PRO A 320 -17.27 -2.71 -11.15
CA PRO A 320 -16.36 -3.62 -10.48
C PRO A 320 -17.04 -4.38 -9.34
N GLY A 321 -16.46 -5.53 -8.97
CA GLY A 321 -16.96 -6.34 -7.86
C GLY A 321 -16.83 -5.62 -6.53
N ILE A 322 -17.96 -5.15 -5.99
CA ILE A 322 -18.06 -4.56 -4.66
C ILE A 322 -19.12 -5.33 -3.89
N SER A 323 -18.71 -6.04 -2.83
CA SER A 323 -19.58 -7.03 -2.20
C SER A 323 -20.86 -6.46 -1.63
N LEU A 324 -21.95 -7.23 -1.77
CA LEU A 324 -23.14 -7.06 -0.95
C LEU A 324 -22.77 -7.20 0.54
N GLY A 325 -23.04 -6.17 1.33
CA GLY A 325 -22.55 -6.00 2.69
C GLY A 325 -21.51 -4.88 2.81
N ALA A 326 -20.61 -4.71 1.83
CA ALA A 326 -19.84 -3.48 1.69
C ALA A 326 -20.76 -2.35 1.22
N LEU A 327 -21.53 -2.60 0.15
CA LEU A 327 -22.64 -1.76 -0.29
C LEU A 327 -23.97 -2.21 0.31
N SER A 328 -24.96 -1.32 0.28
CA SER A 328 -26.34 -1.67 0.57
C SER A 328 -26.93 -2.56 -0.53
N PRO A 329 -27.99 -3.33 -0.24
CA PRO A 329 -28.71 -4.10 -1.26
C PRO A 329 -29.16 -3.24 -2.45
N GLU A 330 -29.67 -2.04 -2.19
CA GLU A 330 -30.20 -1.13 -3.19
C GLU A 330 -29.09 -0.63 -4.12
N ALA A 331 -27.94 -0.23 -3.57
CA ALA A 331 -26.80 0.21 -4.36
C ALA A 331 -26.25 -0.93 -5.24
N HIS A 332 -26.15 -2.13 -4.68
CA HIS A 332 -25.67 -3.30 -5.40
C HIS A 332 -26.60 -3.68 -6.57
N GLU A 333 -27.91 -3.73 -6.32
CA GLU A 333 -28.89 -4.05 -7.37
C GLU A 333 -28.96 -2.96 -8.44
N THR A 334 -28.86 -1.70 -8.04
CA THR A 334 -28.87 -0.56 -8.97
C THR A 334 -27.75 -0.69 -10.00
N LEU A 335 -26.55 -1.09 -9.57
CA LEU A 335 -25.42 -1.32 -10.48
C LEU A 335 -25.71 -2.45 -11.47
N SER A 336 -26.18 -3.60 -10.99
CA SER A 336 -26.46 -4.75 -11.86
C SER A 336 -27.58 -4.46 -12.86
N ILE A 337 -28.66 -3.82 -12.43
CA ILE A 337 -29.76 -3.39 -13.31
C ILE A 337 -29.24 -2.42 -14.37
N ALA A 338 -28.47 -1.41 -13.97
CA ALA A 338 -27.93 -0.42 -14.90
C ALA A 338 -27.03 -1.07 -15.97
N MET A 339 -26.09 -1.93 -15.56
CA MET A 339 -25.18 -2.59 -16.49
C MET A 339 -25.89 -3.56 -17.43
N ASN A 340 -26.85 -4.34 -16.92
CA ASN A 340 -27.65 -5.24 -17.75
C ASN A 340 -28.51 -4.49 -18.77
N ARG A 341 -29.11 -3.35 -18.37
CA ARG A 341 -29.95 -2.52 -19.26
C ARG A 341 -29.17 -1.96 -20.45
N ILE A 342 -27.87 -1.74 -20.28
CA ILE A 342 -27.00 -1.21 -21.34
C ILE A 342 -26.22 -2.31 -22.10
N GLY A 343 -26.41 -3.58 -21.76
CA GLY A 343 -25.71 -4.72 -22.36
C GLY A 343 -24.26 -4.88 -21.90
N ALA A 344 -23.86 -4.18 -20.84
CA ALA A 344 -22.56 -4.27 -20.21
C ALA A 344 -22.57 -5.28 -19.05
N ARG A 345 -21.57 -5.25 -18.17
CA ARG A 345 -21.43 -6.24 -17.09
C ARG A 345 -21.19 -5.59 -15.73
N SER A 346 -21.81 -6.15 -14.69
CA SER A 346 -21.48 -5.91 -13.29
C SER A 346 -20.94 -7.17 -12.65
N ASP A 347 -20.16 -6.98 -11.59
CA ASP A 347 -19.56 -8.06 -10.79
C ASP A 347 -20.15 -8.07 -9.37
N SER A 348 -20.53 -9.26 -8.89
CA SER A 348 -21.11 -9.50 -7.57
C SER A 348 -20.19 -9.17 -6.40
N GLY A 349 -18.87 -9.17 -6.64
CA GLY A 349 -17.88 -9.09 -5.57
C GLY A 349 -17.89 -10.29 -4.61
N GLU A 350 -17.14 -10.17 -3.52
CA GLU A 350 -16.83 -11.29 -2.61
C GLU A 350 -17.97 -11.71 -1.65
N GLY A 351 -19.20 -11.26 -1.89
CA GLY A 351 -20.29 -11.31 -0.90
C GLY A 351 -21.33 -12.39 -1.07
N GLY A 352 -21.26 -13.15 -2.16
CA GLY A 352 -22.40 -13.96 -2.64
C GLY A 352 -23.47 -13.10 -3.29
N GLU A 353 -24.46 -13.76 -3.90
CA GLU A 353 -25.62 -13.09 -4.50
C GLU A 353 -26.88 -13.92 -4.21
N ASP A 354 -28.01 -13.24 -4.04
CA ASP A 354 -29.30 -13.91 -3.84
C ASP A 354 -29.75 -14.60 -5.14
N ALA A 355 -30.11 -15.88 -5.07
CA ALA A 355 -30.54 -16.68 -6.21
C ALA A 355 -31.80 -16.12 -6.89
N GLU A 356 -32.68 -15.44 -6.15
CA GLU A 356 -33.87 -14.81 -6.72
C GLU A 356 -33.53 -13.73 -7.75
N ARG A 357 -32.33 -13.13 -7.68
CA ARG A 357 -31.86 -12.15 -8.66
C ARG A 357 -31.57 -12.73 -10.02
N ALA A 358 -31.38 -14.06 -10.14
CA ALA A 358 -31.12 -14.73 -11.41
C ALA A 358 -32.30 -14.64 -12.39
N LYS A 359 -33.50 -14.35 -11.89
CA LYS A 359 -34.71 -14.16 -12.71
C LYS A 359 -34.95 -12.68 -12.95
N PRO A 360 -35.21 -12.25 -14.21
CA PRO A 360 -35.69 -10.90 -14.46
C PRO A 360 -36.96 -10.60 -13.69
N ARG A 361 -37.09 -9.37 -13.21
CA ARG A 361 -38.29 -8.88 -12.55
C ARG A 361 -39.43 -8.71 -13.55
N ALA A 362 -40.65 -8.58 -13.05
CA ALA A 362 -41.84 -8.34 -13.87
C ALA A 362 -41.75 -7.09 -14.77
N ASN A 363 -40.96 -6.08 -14.37
CA ASN A 363 -40.70 -4.87 -15.16
C ASN A 363 -39.58 -5.02 -16.20
N GLY A 364 -39.00 -6.23 -16.35
CA GLY A 364 -37.90 -6.52 -17.26
C GLY A 364 -36.50 -6.23 -16.69
N ASP A 365 -36.39 -5.63 -15.51
CA ASP A 365 -35.08 -5.36 -14.89
C ASP A 365 -34.41 -6.66 -14.43
N ASN A 366 -33.11 -6.75 -14.66
CA ASN A 366 -32.29 -7.88 -14.24
C ASN A 366 -31.28 -7.44 -13.18
N ALA A 367 -31.46 -7.92 -11.95
CA ALA A 367 -30.59 -7.62 -10.82
C ALA A 367 -29.44 -8.62 -10.63
N SER A 368 -29.33 -9.65 -11.48
CA SER A 368 -28.22 -10.60 -11.48
C SER A 368 -26.95 -9.96 -12.02
N SER A 369 -25.84 -10.15 -11.32
CA SER A 369 -24.52 -9.72 -11.80
C SER A 369 -24.02 -10.66 -12.90
N ALA A 370 -23.59 -10.12 -14.04
CA ALA A 370 -23.11 -10.94 -15.16
C ALA A 370 -21.78 -11.64 -14.84
N ILE A 371 -20.97 -11.04 -13.97
CA ILE A 371 -19.70 -11.57 -13.47
C ILE A 371 -19.92 -12.01 -12.01
N LYS A 372 -19.43 -13.19 -11.66
CA LYS A 372 -19.49 -13.72 -10.29
C LYS A 372 -18.10 -13.91 -9.75
N GLN A 373 -17.79 -13.25 -8.64
CA GLN A 373 -16.47 -13.37 -8.03
C GLN A 373 -16.37 -14.62 -7.15
N ILE A 374 -15.18 -15.20 -7.12
CA ILE A 374 -14.74 -16.14 -6.08
C ILE A 374 -13.48 -15.58 -5.42
N ALA A 375 -13.55 -15.45 -4.10
CA ALA A 375 -12.47 -14.93 -3.26
C ALA A 375 -12.13 -15.94 -2.16
N SER A 376 -11.05 -15.70 -1.42
CA SER A 376 -10.51 -16.62 -0.40
C SER A 376 -11.53 -17.15 0.61
N GLY A 377 -12.51 -16.34 1.01
CA GLY A 377 -13.57 -16.75 1.95
C GLY A 377 -14.68 -17.62 1.37
N ARG A 378 -14.76 -17.77 0.04
CA ARG A 378 -15.81 -18.52 -0.70
C ARG A 378 -17.25 -18.19 -0.26
N PHE A 379 -17.49 -16.98 0.21
CA PHE A 379 -18.82 -16.56 0.68
C PHE A 379 -19.85 -16.63 -0.45
N GLY A 380 -20.94 -17.36 -0.20
CA GLY A 380 -22.06 -17.51 -1.14
C GLY A 380 -21.71 -18.27 -2.42
N VAL A 381 -20.55 -18.94 -2.48
CA VAL A 381 -20.14 -19.74 -3.64
C VAL A 381 -20.81 -21.10 -3.56
N ASN A 382 -21.72 -21.38 -4.49
CA ASN A 382 -22.39 -22.67 -4.65
C ASN A 382 -22.61 -22.98 -6.15
N ALA A 383 -23.10 -24.18 -6.46
CA ALA A 383 -23.26 -24.62 -7.85
C ALA A 383 -24.22 -23.73 -8.66
N GLU A 384 -25.32 -23.28 -8.06
CA GLU A 384 -26.29 -22.38 -8.70
C GLU A 384 -25.68 -20.99 -8.97
N TYR A 385 -24.96 -20.43 -8.00
CA TYR A 385 -24.25 -19.17 -8.13
C TYR A 385 -23.24 -19.19 -9.29
N LEU A 386 -22.43 -20.26 -9.38
CA LEU A 386 -21.43 -20.42 -10.44
C LEU A 386 -22.05 -20.65 -11.82
N ASN A 387 -23.24 -21.25 -11.89
CA ASN A 387 -23.97 -21.45 -13.15
C ASN A 387 -24.75 -20.19 -13.60
N ASN A 388 -25.08 -19.27 -12.70
CA ASN A 388 -25.84 -18.06 -12.99
C ASN A 388 -24.95 -16.86 -13.37
N CYS A 389 -24.04 -17.05 -14.33
CA CYS A 389 -23.13 -16.01 -14.79
C CYS A 389 -22.57 -16.24 -16.19
N ARG A 390 -21.92 -15.21 -16.76
CA ARG A 390 -21.20 -15.26 -18.03
C ARG A 390 -19.67 -15.27 -17.85
N GLU A 391 -19.21 -14.83 -16.69
CA GLU A 391 -17.80 -14.78 -16.34
C GLU A 391 -17.64 -15.04 -14.85
N ILE A 392 -16.61 -15.80 -14.48
CA ILE A 392 -16.22 -16.05 -13.10
C ILE A 392 -14.90 -15.34 -12.85
N GLU A 393 -14.84 -14.44 -11.86
CA GLU A 393 -13.62 -13.72 -11.50
C GLU A 393 -12.93 -14.38 -10.29
N ILE A 394 -11.75 -14.97 -10.50
CA ILE A 394 -10.84 -15.37 -9.43
C ILE A 394 -10.16 -14.13 -8.87
N LYS A 395 -10.59 -13.70 -7.69
CA LYS A 395 -9.99 -12.56 -6.99
C LYS A 395 -8.78 -12.97 -6.17
N VAL A 396 -7.60 -12.96 -6.80
CA VAL A 396 -6.34 -13.18 -6.09
C VAL A 396 -6.03 -12.02 -5.16
N ALA A 397 -6.24 -10.78 -5.60
CA ALA A 397 -5.91 -9.57 -4.84
C ALA A 397 -6.73 -8.34 -5.24
N GLN A 398 -6.61 -7.25 -4.47
CA GLN A 398 -7.18 -5.93 -4.82
C GLN A 398 -6.22 -4.79 -4.47
N GLY A 399 -6.20 -3.72 -5.28
CA GLY A 399 -5.22 -2.63 -5.17
C GLY A 399 -5.19 -1.93 -3.81
N ALA A 400 -6.34 -1.80 -3.14
CA ALA A 400 -6.42 -1.19 -1.81
C ALA A 400 -5.71 -2.00 -0.71
N LYS A 401 -5.56 -3.31 -0.88
CA LYS A 401 -4.96 -4.22 0.11
C LYS A 401 -4.46 -5.52 -0.54
N PRO A 402 -3.34 -5.49 -1.31
CA PRO A 402 -3.00 -6.57 -2.23
C PRO A 402 -2.62 -7.91 -1.56
N GLY A 403 -2.05 -7.88 -0.36
CA GLY A 403 -1.61 -9.08 0.38
C GLY A 403 -2.53 -9.48 1.53
N GLU A 404 -3.81 -9.11 1.47
CA GLU A 404 -4.77 -9.32 2.57
C GLU A 404 -6.15 -9.74 2.05
N GLY A 405 -6.94 -10.38 2.91
CA GLY A 405 -8.31 -10.78 2.62
C GLY A 405 -9.35 -9.66 2.72
N GLY A 406 -10.56 -10.00 2.27
CA GLY A 406 -11.80 -9.25 2.51
C GLY A 406 -12.03 -8.96 3.99
N GLN A 407 -12.69 -7.84 4.30
CA GLN A 407 -13.04 -7.47 5.67
C GLN A 407 -14.45 -6.86 5.68
N LEU A 408 -15.33 -7.42 6.50
CA LEU A 408 -16.66 -6.89 6.75
C LEU A 408 -16.89 -6.78 8.27
N PRO A 409 -17.03 -5.56 8.82
CA PRO A 409 -17.31 -5.37 10.24
C PRO A 409 -18.57 -6.12 10.69
N GLY A 410 -18.54 -6.70 11.90
CA GLY A 410 -19.62 -7.56 12.39
C GLY A 410 -21.00 -6.90 12.41
N PHE A 411 -21.08 -5.61 12.74
CA PHE A 411 -22.34 -4.85 12.72
C PHE A 411 -22.95 -4.68 11.32
N LYS A 412 -22.20 -4.95 10.24
CA LYS A 412 -22.73 -4.99 8.86
C LYS A 412 -23.15 -6.39 8.43
N VAL A 413 -22.89 -7.41 9.24
CA VAL A 413 -23.28 -8.81 8.98
C VAL A 413 -24.71 -9.00 9.50
N THR A 414 -25.65 -8.42 8.77
CA THR A 414 -27.10 -8.52 9.04
C THR A 414 -27.61 -9.95 8.83
N GLY A 415 -28.85 -10.25 9.23
CA GLY A 415 -29.46 -11.57 8.97
C GLY A 415 -29.46 -11.96 7.49
N LEU A 416 -29.69 -11.00 6.59
CA LEU A 416 -29.59 -11.21 5.13
C LEU A 416 -28.16 -11.59 4.72
N ILE A 417 -27.17 -10.80 5.13
CA ILE A 417 -25.76 -11.05 4.77
C ILE A 417 -25.28 -12.38 5.35
N ALA A 418 -25.61 -12.66 6.61
CA ALA A 418 -25.30 -13.91 7.27
C ALA A 418 -25.88 -15.12 6.52
N LYS A 419 -27.15 -15.04 6.10
CA LYS A 419 -27.82 -16.07 5.29
C LYS A 419 -27.09 -16.31 3.98
N LEU A 420 -26.81 -15.24 3.21
CA LEU A 420 -26.15 -15.34 1.90
C LEU A 420 -24.72 -15.90 2.00
N ARG A 421 -24.02 -15.60 3.10
CA ARG A 421 -22.63 -16.01 3.30
C ARG A 421 -22.47 -17.29 4.10
N HIS A 422 -23.57 -17.92 4.54
CA HIS A 422 -23.57 -19.04 5.48
C HIS A 422 -22.75 -18.74 6.74
N ALA A 423 -22.90 -17.52 7.26
CA ALA A 423 -22.15 -16.98 8.39
C ALA A 423 -23.06 -16.70 9.60
N THR A 424 -22.46 -16.37 10.73
CA THR A 424 -23.17 -16.00 11.95
C THR A 424 -23.53 -14.50 11.94
N PRO A 425 -24.80 -14.11 12.15
CA PRO A 425 -25.20 -12.72 12.27
C PRO A 425 -24.38 -11.95 13.33
N GLY A 426 -23.99 -10.72 13.03
CA GLY A 426 -23.24 -9.85 13.95
C GLY A 426 -21.75 -10.17 14.09
N VAL A 427 -21.27 -11.31 13.57
CA VAL A 427 -19.87 -11.74 13.68
C VAL A 427 -19.04 -11.15 12.54
N MET A 428 -17.88 -10.57 12.87
CA MET A 428 -16.97 -9.99 11.87
C MET A 428 -16.45 -11.04 10.90
N LEU A 429 -16.45 -10.72 9.61
CA LEU A 429 -15.88 -11.58 8.57
C LEU A 429 -14.55 -11.01 8.10
N ILE A 430 -13.46 -11.70 8.45
CA ILE A 430 -12.13 -11.46 7.93
C ILE A 430 -11.78 -12.68 7.08
N SER A 431 -11.72 -12.52 5.77
CA SER A 431 -11.35 -13.62 4.89
C SER A 431 -9.87 -13.97 5.08
N PRO A 432 -9.48 -15.24 4.90
CA PRO A 432 -8.06 -15.60 4.80
C PRO A 432 -7.35 -14.74 3.75
N PRO A 433 -6.08 -14.35 3.94
CA PRO A 433 -5.33 -13.66 2.89
C PRO A 433 -5.16 -14.51 1.62
N PRO A 434 -4.73 -15.79 1.66
CA PRO A 434 -4.65 -16.61 0.47
C PRO A 434 -5.95 -17.34 0.18
N HIS A 435 -6.11 -17.77 -1.07
CA HIS A 435 -6.99 -18.88 -1.40
C HIS A 435 -6.34 -20.18 -0.88
N HIS A 436 -7.06 -20.97 -0.07
CA HIS A 436 -6.49 -22.18 0.53
C HIS A 436 -6.32 -23.36 -0.44
N ASP A 437 -6.85 -23.20 -1.65
CA ASP A 437 -6.76 -24.08 -2.81
C ASP A 437 -5.89 -23.46 -3.93
N ILE A 438 -5.12 -22.39 -3.64
CA ILE A 438 -4.16 -21.79 -4.57
C ILE A 438 -2.87 -21.46 -3.82
N TYR A 439 -1.91 -22.38 -3.81
CA TYR A 439 -0.57 -22.15 -3.27
C TYR A 439 0.51 -22.05 -4.35
N SER A 440 0.18 -22.42 -5.58
CA SER A 440 1.06 -22.32 -6.73
C SER A 440 0.29 -22.02 -8.03
N ILE A 441 1.01 -21.94 -9.15
CA ILE A 441 0.39 -21.65 -10.46
C ILE A 441 -0.40 -22.84 -10.99
N GLU A 442 0.03 -24.06 -10.67
CA GLU A 442 -0.67 -25.30 -11.00
C GLU A 442 -1.97 -25.44 -10.19
N ASP A 443 -1.99 -25.01 -8.94
CA ASP A 443 -3.23 -24.97 -8.15
C ASP A 443 -4.23 -23.95 -8.74
N LEU A 444 -3.76 -22.79 -9.21
CA LEU A 444 -4.61 -21.84 -9.93
C LEU A 444 -5.16 -22.47 -11.21
N ALA A 445 -4.34 -23.25 -11.94
CA ALA A 445 -4.80 -23.96 -13.14
C ALA A 445 -5.88 -25.00 -12.81
N GLN A 446 -5.74 -25.71 -11.69
CA GLN A 446 -6.76 -26.64 -11.22
C GLN A 446 -8.07 -25.92 -10.89
N LEU A 447 -8.02 -24.78 -10.19
CA LEU A 447 -9.23 -24.01 -9.92
C LEU A 447 -9.88 -23.49 -11.21
N ILE A 448 -9.10 -23.00 -12.18
CA ILE A 448 -9.64 -22.59 -13.50
C ILE A 448 -10.31 -23.78 -14.19
N TYR A 449 -9.72 -24.97 -14.12
CA TYR A 449 -10.31 -26.20 -14.64
C TYR A 449 -11.66 -26.49 -13.99
N ASP A 450 -11.72 -26.50 -12.65
CA ASP A 450 -12.93 -26.80 -11.89
C ASP A 450 -14.08 -25.84 -12.23
N LEU A 451 -13.78 -24.55 -12.38
CA LEU A 451 -14.77 -23.52 -12.73
C LEU A 451 -15.34 -23.72 -14.14
N LYS A 452 -14.48 -24.11 -15.09
CA LYS A 452 -14.91 -24.42 -16.47
C LYS A 452 -15.66 -25.75 -16.54
N GLN A 453 -15.42 -26.69 -15.62
CA GLN A 453 -16.20 -27.93 -15.52
C GLN A 453 -17.61 -27.66 -14.99
N ILE A 454 -17.76 -26.86 -13.92
CA ILE A 454 -19.07 -26.58 -13.33
C ILE A 454 -19.92 -25.63 -14.18
N ASN A 455 -19.30 -24.71 -14.92
CA ASN A 455 -19.97 -23.84 -15.88
C ASN A 455 -19.19 -23.78 -17.20
N PRO A 456 -19.54 -24.63 -18.20
CA PRO A 456 -18.83 -24.71 -19.47
C PRO A 456 -19.05 -23.50 -20.40
N GLN A 457 -19.97 -22.59 -20.05
CA GLN A 457 -20.29 -21.40 -20.84
C GLN A 457 -19.62 -20.13 -20.28
N ALA A 458 -19.18 -20.14 -19.03
CA ALA A 458 -18.56 -18.99 -18.41
C ALA A 458 -17.08 -18.86 -18.81
N SER A 459 -16.67 -17.62 -19.08
CA SER A 459 -15.26 -17.26 -19.12
C SER A 459 -14.68 -17.16 -17.71
N VAL A 460 -13.38 -17.36 -17.56
CA VAL A 460 -12.68 -17.21 -16.27
C VAL A 460 -11.71 -16.04 -16.34
N CYS A 461 -11.92 -15.05 -15.49
CA CYS A 461 -11.04 -13.91 -15.30
C CYS A 461 -10.19 -14.10 -14.03
N VAL A 462 -8.92 -13.71 -14.07
CA VAL A 462 -8.07 -13.65 -12.87
C VAL A 462 -7.73 -12.21 -12.55
N LYS A 463 -8.15 -11.74 -11.38
CA LYS A 463 -7.87 -10.39 -10.90
C LYS A 463 -6.60 -10.35 -10.08
N LEU A 464 -5.63 -9.61 -10.60
CA LEU A 464 -4.32 -9.35 -10.01
C LEU A 464 -4.19 -7.85 -9.67
N VAL A 465 -3.12 -7.50 -8.96
CA VAL A 465 -2.78 -6.10 -8.63
C VAL A 465 -1.46 -5.72 -9.26
N SER A 466 -1.41 -4.55 -9.89
CA SER A 466 -0.20 -4.03 -10.52
C SER A 466 0.99 -3.99 -9.55
N ARG A 467 2.06 -4.68 -9.93
CA ARG A 467 3.38 -4.67 -9.29
C ARG A 467 4.41 -5.10 -10.31
N SER A 468 5.65 -4.65 -10.20
CA SER A 468 6.77 -5.28 -10.92
C SER A 468 6.78 -6.81 -10.74
N GLY A 469 7.05 -7.52 -11.85
CA GLY A 469 6.95 -8.99 -11.91
C GLY A 469 5.57 -9.51 -12.32
N ILE A 470 4.51 -8.68 -12.36
CA ILE A 470 3.17 -9.13 -12.77
C ILE A 470 3.12 -9.70 -14.19
N GLY A 471 3.97 -9.24 -15.11
CA GLY A 471 4.03 -9.75 -16.47
C GLY A 471 4.36 -11.25 -16.52
N THR A 472 5.27 -11.71 -15.67
CA THR A 472 5.62 -13.13 -15.54
C THR A 472 4.44 -13.94 -14.99
N ILE A 473 3.75 -13.40 -13.98
CA ILE A 473 2.55 -14.03 -13.40
C ILE A 473 1.45 -14.12 -14.46
N ALA A 474 1.21 -13.04 -15.21
CA ALA A 474 0.20 -12.99 -16.26
C ALA A 474 0.44 -14.04 -17.35
N ALA A 475 1.69 -14.30 -17.72
CA ALA A 475 2.04 -15.38 -18.64
C ALA A 475 1.68 -16.76 -18.07
N GLY A 476 1.95 -17.00 -16.78
CA GLY A 476 1.53 -18.21 -16.07
C GLY A 476 0.01 -18.38 -16.06
N VAL A 477 -0.72 -17.32 -15.72
CA VAL A 477 -2.19 -17.27 -15.70
C VAL A 477 -2.78 -17.59 -17.08
N ALA A 478 -2.21 -17.05 -18.14
CA ALA A 478 -2.63 -17.37 -19.51
C ALA A 478 -2.38 -18.85 -19.85
N LYS A 479 -1.23 -19.42 -19.47
CA LYS A 479 -0.94 -20.86 -19.64
C LYS A 479 -1.90 -21.75 -18.85
N ALA A 480 -2.36 -21.28 -17.68
CA ALA A 480 -3.36 -21.91 -16.83
C ALA A 480 -4.80 -21.81 -17.40
N LYS A 481 -4.97 -21.31 -18.63
CA LYS A 481 -6.25 -21.25 -19.38
C LYS A 481 -7.26 -20.23 -18.85
N ALA A 482 -6.83 -19.17 -18.17
CA ALA A 482 -7.69 -18.02 -17.93
C ALA A 482 -8.04 -17.32 -19.27
N ASP A 483 -9.27 -16.83 -19.40
CA ASP A 483 -9.76 -16.15 -20.60
C ASP A 483 -9.52 -14.63 -20.53
N ALA A 484 -9.43 -14.08 -19.31
CA ALA A 484 -9.12 -12.67 -19.06
C ALA A 484 -8.21 -12.50 -17.84
N ILE A 485 -7.46 -11.40 -17.84
CA ILE A 485 -6.60 -10.98 -16.73
C ILE A 485 -6.94 -9.53 -16.41
N LEU A 486 -7.42 -9.26 -15.20
CA LEU A 486 -7.68 -7.91 -14.73
C LEU A 486 -6.48 -7.41 -13.91
N ILE A 487 -5.92 -6.27 -14.29
CA ILE A 487 -4.87 -5.57 -13.54
C ILE A 487 -5.52 -4.43 -12.76
N SER A 488 -5.60 -4.59 -11.44
CA SER A 488 -6.10 -3.56 -10.51
C SER A 488 -5.04 -2.57 -10.09
#